data_AF-A0A3D2KI92-F1
#
_entry.id   AF-A0A3D2KI92-F1
#
_cell.length_a   1.000
_cell.length_b   1.000
_cell.length_c   1.000
_cell.angle_alpha   90.00
_cell.angle_beta   90.00
_cell.angle_gamma   90.00
#
_symmetry.space_group_name_H-M   'P 1'
#
loop_
_entity.id
_entity.type
_entity.pdbx_description
1 polymer ?
#
loop_
_entity_poly.entity_id
_entity_poly.type
_entity_poly.pdbx_seq_one_letter_code
_entity_poly.pdbx_strand_id
1 'polypeptide(L)'
;MIQMIEMKCPSCGANLSVEKEREMMYCDYCGAKIMLCNDHEYIYRRIDEAKIKKAETDRMVRMRELDLEMERQQQKKRKNKIKGIASIVLAILGIICILIGCIGMYIKNESIEILTLVGFLFFLIIMCIWLASDDQQEMDIPDGRVRVPDIAINASMLNYKAIKVAFDSAGFNNIKCVPLGNITFLTGWLLKPNMTESVTINGKKVITKGEKFDPDAKVVITYYSRSEK
;
A
#
# COMPACT_ATOMS: atom_id res chain seq x y z
N MET A 1 -1.80 -62.95 -26.08
CA MET A 1 -2.97 -63.85 -26.01
C MET A 1 -4.18 -62.97 -26.31
N ILE A 2 -4.85 -63.15 -27.45
CA ILE A 2 -5.93 -62.24 -27.90
C ILE A 2 -7.22 -62.65 -27.17
N GLN A 3 -7.85 -61.73 -26.46
CA GLN A 3 -9.11 -61.98 -25.75
C GLN A 3 -10.28 -61.43 -26.58
N MET A 4 -11.15 -62.33 -27.05
CA MET A 4 -12.33 -61.97 -27.83
C MET A 4 -13.57 -61.88 -26.94
N ILE A 5 -14.44 -60.92 -27.23
CA ILE A 5 -15.78 -60.78 -26.61
C ILE A 5 -16.81 -61.10 -27.68
N GLU A 6 -17.79 -61.95 -27.36
CA GLU A 6 -18.93 -62.22 -28.23
C GLU A 6 -20.07 -61.24 -27.92
N MET A 7 -20.60 -60.58 -28.95
CA MET A 7 -21.73 -59.66 -28.85
C MET A 7 -22.66 -59.77 -30.07
N LYS A 8 -23.92 -59.37 -29.91
CA LYS A 8 -24.89 -59.34 -31.03
C LYS A 8 -24.89 -57.97 -31.70
N CYS A 9 -24.92 -57.96 -33.03
CA CYS A 9 -25.08 -56.74 -33.80
C CYS A 9 -26.47 -56.12 -33.51
N PRO A 10 -26.57 -54.84 -33.13
CA PRO A 10 -27.85 -54.19 -32.84
C PRO A 10 -28.71 -53.98 -34.10
N SER A 11 -28.12 -53.95 -35.30
CA SER A 11 -28.86 -53.71 -36.55
C SER A 11 -29.38 -54.96 -37.23
N CYS A 12 -28.64 -56.08 -37.18
CA CYS A 12 -29.03 -57.32 -37.88
C CYS A 12 -29.15 -58.56 -36.98
N GLY A 13 -28.76 -58.46 -35.70
CA GLY A 13 -28.85 -59.56 -34.75
C GLY A 13 -27.79 -60.67 -34.90
N ALA A 14 -26.85 -60.53 -35.85
CA ALA A 14 -25.77 -61.51 -36.04
C ALA A 14 -24.81 -61.52 -34.83
N ASN A 15 -24.30 -62.70 -34.47
CA ASN A 15 -23.24 -62.83 -33.47
C ASN A 15 -21.90 -62.38 -34.06
N LEU A 16 -21.21 -61.49 -33.36
CA LEU A 16 -19.92 -60.92 -33.72
C LEU A 16 -18.92 -61.23 -32.60
N SER A 17 -17.72 -61.64 -32.94
CA SER A 17 -16.59 -61.75 -32.03
C SER A 17 -15.66 -60.55 -32.21
N VAL A 18 -15.35 -59.85 -31.11
CA VAL A 18 -14.63 -58.57 -31.15
C VAL A 18 -13.38 -58.61 -30.30
N GLU A 19 -12.27 -58.10 -30.83
CA GLU A 19 -11.02 -57.90 -30.09
C GLU A 19 -11.20 -56.74 -29.09
N LYS A 20 -10.86 -56.97 -27.82
CA LYS A 20 -11.04 -56.02 -26.71
C LYS A 20 -10.41 -54.62 -26.90
N GLU A 21 -9.45 -54.46 -27.80
CA GLU A 21 -8.66 -53.22 -27.95
C GLU A 21 -9.12 -52.30 -29.09
N ARG A 22 -10.17 -52.64 -29.83
CA ARG A 22 -10.69 -51.79 -30.91
C ARG A 22 -11.86 -50.94 -30.44
N GLU A 23 -11.74 -49.62 -30.56
CA GLU A 23 -12.80 -48.67 -30.19
C GLU A 23 -13.95 -48.62 -31.21
N MET A 24 -13.72 -49.09 -32.43
CA MET A 24 -14.71 -49.08 -33.52
C MET A 24 -14.59 -50.33 -34.37
N MET A 25 -15.72 -50.91 -34.75
CA MET A 25 -15.79 -52.02 -35.70
C MET A 25 -16.97 -51.88 -36.66
N TYR A 26 -16.92 -52.59 -37.78
CA TYR A 26 -18.05 -52.74 -38.69
C TYR A 26 -18.56 -54.18 -38.62
N CYS A 27 -19.87 -54.37 -38.71
CA CYS A 27 -20.47 -55.69 -38.78
C CYS A 27 -20.23 -56.31 -40.18
N ASP A 28 -19.58 -57.46 -40.25
CA ASP A 28 -19.30 -58.15 -41.54
C ASP A 28 -20.57 -58.59 -42.29
N TYR A 29 -21.69 -58.75 -41.57
CA TYR A 29 -22.95 -59.24 -42.15
C TYR A 29 -23.84 -58.13 -42.71
N CYS A 30 -23.85 -56.93 -42.10
CA CYS A 30 -24.75 -55.84 -42.51
C CYS A 30 -24.06 -54.49 -42.73
N GLY A 31 -22.74 -54.41 -42.53
CA GLY A 31 -21.94 -53.19 -42.68
C GLY A 31 -22.19 -52.11 -41.62
N ALA A 32 -22.98 -52.40 -40.58
CA ALA A 32 -23.28 -51.42 -39.54
C ALA A 32 -22.02 -51.04 -38.74
N LYS A 33 -21.75 -49.74 -38.58
CA LYS A 33 -20.66 -49.22 -37.75
C LYS A 33 -21.05 -49.27 -36.27
N ILE A 34 -20.26 -49.97 -35.46
CA ILE A 34 -20.46 -50.15 -34.03
C ILE A 34 -19.29 -49.49 -33.29
N MET A 35 -19.59 -48.58 -32.38
CA MET A 35 -18.59 -47.96 -31.49
C MET A 35 -18.59 -48.71 -30.15
N LEU A 36 -17.42 -49.13 -29.67
CA LEU A 36 -17.23 -49.79 -28.38
C LEU A 36 -16.80 -48.74 -27.35
N CYS A 37 -17.76 -48.13 -26.64
CA CYS A 37 -17.47 -47.24 -25.53
C CYS A 37 -17.15 -48.07 -24.29
N ASN A 38 -15.95 -47.91 -23.71
CA ASN A 38 -15.63 -48.46 -22.40
C ASN A 38 -16.17 -47.50 -21.33
N ASP A 39 -17.37 -47.77 -20.80
CA ASP A 39 -18.09 -46.90 -19.85
C ASP A 39 -17.47 -46.80 -18.44
N HIS A 40 -16.18 -47.11 -18.27
CA HIS A 40 -15.54 -47.31 -16.96
C HIS A 40 -14.30 -46.43 -16.69
N GLU A 41 -14.03 -45.40 -17.48
CA GLU A 41 -12.94 -44.46 -17.19
C GLU A 41 -13.42 -43.24 -16.39
N TYR A 42 -13.42 -43.36 -15.05
CA TYR A 42 -13.69 -42.23 -14.16
C TYR A 42 -12.38 -41.58 -13.73
N ILE A 43 -12.08 -40.39 -14.25
CA ILE A 43 -10.96 -39.56 -13.77
C ILE A 43 -11.36 -38.92 -12.43
N TYR A 44 -11.02 -39.56 -11.31
CA TYR A 44 -11.21 -38.97 -9.98
C TYR A 44 -10.09 -37.96 -9.67
N ARG A 45 -10.34 -36.67 -9.88
CA ARG A 45 -9.44 -35.60 -9.40
C ARG A 45 -9.72 -35.34 -7.93
N ARG A 46 -8.83 -35.75 -7.02
CA ARG A 46 -8.93 -35.42 -5.59
C ARG A 46 -8.62 -33.92 -5.41
N ILE A 47 -9.66 -33.13 -5.22
CA ILE A 47 -9.56 -31.69 -5.00
C ILE A 47 -9.47 -31.45 -3.50
N ASP A 48 -8.44 -30.73 -3.07
CA ASP A 48 -8.18 -30.42 -1.67
C ASP A 48 -9.02 -29.20 -1.24
N GLU A 49 -10.17 -29.45 -0.61
CA GLU A 49 -11.14 -28.40 -0.24
C GLU A 49 -10.53 -27.32 0.64
N ALA A 50 -9.54 -27.67 1.47
CA ALA A 50 -8.84 -26.74 2.34
C ALA A 50 -8.05 -25.68 1.54
N LYS A 51 -7.41 -26.08 0.43
CA LYS A 51 -6.68 -25.15 -0.45
C LYS A 51 -7.62 -24.21 -1.20
N ILE A 52 -8.78 -24.70 -1.62
CA ILE A 52 -9.79 -23.89 -2.31
C ILE A 52 -10.36 -22.85 -1.35
N LYS A 53 -10.77 -23.26 -0.14
CA LYS A 53 -11.29 -22.34 0.88
C LYS A 53 -10.26 -21.28 1.28
N LYS A 54 -8.98 -21.66 1.41
CA LYS A 54 -7.91 -20.71 1.69
C LYS A 54 -7.75 -19.69 0.55
N ALA A 55 -7.70 -20.15 -0.70
CA ALA A 55 -7.58 -19.26 -1.86
C ALA A 55 -8.79 -18.32 -2.02
N GLU A 56 -9.99 -18.78 -1.70
CA GLU A 56 -11.20 -17.94 -1.67
C GLU A 56 -11.16 -16.90 -0.56
N THR A 57 -10.77 -17.30 0.65
CA THR A 57 -10.61 -16.39 1.79
C THR A 57 -9.55 -15.34 1.51
N ASP A 58 -8.38 -15.73 0.99
CA ASP A 58 -7.29 -14.82 0.62
C ASP A 58 -7.73 -13.81 -0.46
N ARG A 59 -8.53 -14.25 -1.44
CA ARG A 59 -9.11 -13.36 -2.46
C ARG A 59 -10.09 -12.36 -1.85
N MET A 60 -10.92 -12.81 -0.90
CA MET A 60 -11.88 -11.95 -0.21
C MET A 60 -11.19 -10.89 0.66
N VAL A 61 -10.16 -11.26 1.41
CA VAL A 61 -9.36 -10.34 2.22
C VAL A 61 -8.71 -9.28 1.32
N ARG A 62 -8.05 -9.68 0.22
CA ARG A 62 -7.42 -8.75 -0.72
C ARG A 62 -8.41 -7.78 -1.36
N MET A 63 -9.60 -8.26 -1.75
CA MET A 63 -10.65 -7.40 -2.31
C MET A 63 -11.11 -6.35 -1.29
N ARG A 64 -11.30 -6.78 -0.03
CA ARG A 64 -11.70 -5.89 1.06
C ARG A 64 -10.67 -4.81 1.36
N GLU A 65 -9.38 -5.13 1.27
CA GLU A 65 -8.29 -4.16 1.45
C GLU A 65 -8.30 -3.08 0.38
N LEU A 66 -8.46 -3.46 -0.90
CA LEU A 66 -8.56 -2.52 -2.02
C LEU A 66 -9.77 -1.60 -1.89
N ASP A 67 -10.93 -2.12 -1.45
CA ASP A 67 -12.13 -1.30 -1.23
C ASP A 67 -11.88 -0.22 -0.16
N LEU A 68 -11.25 -0.60 0.96
CA LEU A 68 -10.89 0.34 2.03
C LEU A 68 -9.88 1.41 1.56
N GLU A 69 -8.93 1.04 0.71
CA GLU A 69 -8.00 1.99 0.09
C GLU A 69 -8.73 3.00 -0.80
N MET A 70 -9.65 2.52 -1.64
CA MET A 70 -10.45 3.37 -2.52
C MET A 70 -11.31 4.34 -1.71
N GLU A 71 -11.98 3.87 -0.65
CA GLU A 71 -12.76 4.71 0.25
C GLU A 71 -11.90 5.80 0.89
N ARG A 72 -10.70 5.46 1.38
CA ARG A 72 -9.77 6.44 1.97
C ARG A 72 -9.31 7.46 0.94
N GLN A 73 -8.92 7.03 -0.25
CA GLN A 73 -8.55 7.96 -1.32
C GLN A 73 -9.70 8.88 -1.69
N GLN A 74 -10.92 8.37 -1.75
CA GLN A 74 -12.12 9.18 -1.99
C GLN A 74 -12.36 10.17 -0.85
N GLN A 75 -12.18 9.76 0.41
CA GLN A 75 -12.29 10.64 1.56
C GLN A 75 -11.22 11.74 1.54
N LYS A 76 -9.96 11.43 1.19
CA LYS A 76 -8.88 12.42 1.01
C LYS A 76 -9.25 13.41 -0.08
N LYS A 77 -9.69 12.93 -1.25
CA LYS A 77 -10.16 13.78 -2.36
C LYS A 77 -11.35 14.66 -1.94
N ARG A 78 -12.33 14.11 -1.22
CA ARG A 78 -13.49 14.86 -0.71
C ARG A 78 -13.08 15.95 0.29
N LYS A 79 -12.25 15.62 1.27
CA LYS A 79 -11.74 16.59 2.25
C LYS A 79 -10.93 17.69 1.56
N ASN A 80 -10.07 17.36 0.60
CA ASN A 80 -9.29 18.36 -0.14
C ASN A 80 -10.17 19.24 -1.03
N LYS A 81 -11.22 18.68 -1.65
CA LYS A 81 -12.23 19.46 -2.39
C LYS A 81 -12.97 20.43 -1.47
N ILE A 82 -13.46 19.98 -0.32
CA ILE A 82 -14.17 20.81 0.65
C ILE A 82 -13.24 21.91 1.21
N LYS A 83 -12.01 21.58 1.58
CA LYS A 83 -10.99 22.55 2.03
C LYS A 83 -10.71 23.60 0.95
N GLY A 84 -10.56 23.17 -0.31
CA GLY A 84 -10.39 24.07 -1.45
C GLY A 84 -11.55 25.04 -1.58
N ILE A 85 -12.79 24.53 -1.61
CA ILE A 85 -14.00 25.36 -1.70
C ILE A 85 -14.09 26.35 -0.53
N ALA A 86 -13.92 25.87 0.72
CA ALA A 86 -13.95 26.73 1.90
C ALA A 86 -12.86 27.83 1.86
N SER A 87 -11.66 27.49 1.40
CA SER A 87 -10.55 28.45 1.27
C SER A 87 -10.84 29.54 0.23
N ILE A 88 -11.47 29.18 -0.89
CA ILE A 88 -11.84 30.13 -1.95
C ILE A 88 -12.91 31.08 -1.43
N VAL A 89 -13.93 30.58 -0.73
CA VAL A 89 -15.01 31.39 -0.17
C VAL A 89 -14.45 32.37 0.89
N LEU A 90 -13.59 31.89 1.80
CA LEU A 90 -12.94 32.74 2.80
C LEU A 90 -12.02 33.79 2.17
N ALA A 91 -11.31 33.46 1.09
CA ALA A 91 -10.44 34.40 0.39
C ALA A 91 -11.25 35.53 -0.25
N ILE A 92 -12.37 35.21 -0.90
CA ILE A 92 -13.27 36.21 -1.50
C ILE A 92 -13.81 37.16 -0.42
N LEU A 93 -14.29 36.62 0.70
CA LEU A 93 -14.79 37.42 1.83
C LEU A 93 -13.67 38.32 2.41
N GLY A 94 -12.47 37.77 2.59
CA GLY A 94 -11.31 38.53 3.05
C GLY A 94 -10.93 39.67 2.11
N ILE A 95 -10.91 39.44 0.80
CA ILE A 95 -10.62 40.47 -0.21
C ILE A 95 -11.68 41.58 -0.17
N ILE A 96 -12.96 41.23 -0.09
CA ILE A 96 -14.05 42.22 0.01
C ILE A 96 -13.89 43.08 1.27
N CYS A 97 -13.58 42.47 2.42
CA CYS A 97 -13.30 43.20 3.66
C CYS A 97 -12.13 44.18 3.51
N ILE A 98 -11.04 43.76 2.85
CA ILE A 98 -9.89 44.64 2.60
C ILE A 98 -10.27 45.79 1.68
N LEU A 99 -11.00 45.54 0.58
CA LEU A 99 -11.40 46.60 -0.36
C LEU A 99 -12.26 47.67 0.33
N ILE A 100 -13.24 47.25 1.13
CA ILE A 100 -14.10 48.16 1.88
C ILE A 100 -13.28 48.90 2.96
N GLY A 101 -12.38 48.20 3.65
CA GLY A 101 -11.48 48.80 4.63
C GLY A 101 -10.55 49.85 4.04
N CYS A 102 -10.00 49.60 2.84
CA CYS A 102 -9.18 50.56 2.11
C CYS A 102 -9.96 51.83 1.76
N ILE A 103 -11.23 51.71 1.37
CA ILE A 103 -12.12 52.87 1.13
C ILE A 103 -12.34 53.64 2.44
N GLY A 104 -12.51 52.94 3.56
CA GLY A 104 -12.58 53.52 4.91
C GLY A 104 -11.36 54.39 5.24
N MET A 105 -10.17 53.92 4.88
CA MET A 105 -8.90 54.64 5.06
C MET A 105 -8.86 55.96 4.26
N TYR A 106 -9.38 55.97 3.02
CA TYR A 106 -9.45 57.20 2.21
C TYR A 106 -10.41 58.24 2.81
N ILE A 107 -11.50 57.78 3.43
CA ILE A 107 -12.53 58.64 4.04
C ILE A 107 -12.15 59.01 5.50
N LYS A 108 -11.03 58.48 6.03
CA LYS A 108 -10.58 58.62 7.43
C LYS A 108 -11.67 58.22 8.44
N ASN A 109 -12.35 57.12 8.17
CA ASN A 109 -13.39 56.59 9.05
C ASN A 109 -12.85 55.39 9.84
N GLU A 110 -12.52 55.62 11.11
CA GLU A 110 -11.91 54.62 12.01
C GLU A 110 -12.70 53.32 12.10
N SER A 111 -14.03 53.37 12.01
CA SER A 111 -14.88 52.17 12.10
C SER A 111 -14.69 51.23 10.91
N ILE A 112 -14.46 51.80 9.72
CA ILE A 112 -14.33 51.05 8.47
C ILE A 112 -12.88 50.56 8.30
N GLU A 113 -11.90 51.28 8.85
CA GLU A 113 -10.49 50.90 8.84
C GLU A 113 -10.25 49.52 9.52
N ILE A 114 -11.00 49.20 10.58
CA ILE A 114 -10.94 47.91 11.29
C ILE A 114 -11.19 46.71 10.35
N LEU A 115 -11.94 46.90 9.27
CA LEU A 115 -12.28 45.84 8.32
C LEU A 115 -11.05 45.33 7.53
N THR A 116 -10.00 46.15 7.42
CA THR A 116 -8.71 45.72 6.84
C THR A 116 -8.06 44.62 7.68
N LEU A 117 -8.03 44.80 9.01
CA LEU A 117 -7.48 43.83 9.96
C LEU A 117 -8.30 42.54 9.97
N VAL A 118 -9.63 42.64 9.89
CA VAL A 118 -10.52 41.49 9.76
C VAL A 118 -10.22 40.71 8.47
N GLY A 119 -9.96 41.42 7.36
CA GLY A 119 -9.49 40.83 6.12
C GLY A 119 -8.19 40.03 6.27
N PHE A 120 -7.20 40.57 6.97
CA PHE A 120 -5.95 39.85 7.27
C PHE A 120 -6.15 38.62 8.15
N LEU A 121 -7.09 38.64 9.11
CA LEU A 121 -7.43 37.47 9.92
C LEU A 121 -7.95 36.32 9.06
N PHE A 122 -8.75 36.59 8.02
CA PHE A 122 -9.19 35.56 7.08
C PHE A 122 -8.01 34.89 6.35
N PHE A 123 -6.98 35.66 5.97
CA PHE A 123 -5.76 35.10 5.37
C PHE A 123 -4.96 34.24 6.35
N LEU A 124 -4.88 34.62 7.62
CA LEU A 124 -4.26 33.79 8.66
C LEU A 124 -5.02 32.49 8.90
N ILE A 125 -6.36 32.53 8.91
CA ILE A 125 -7.21 31.34 9.03
C ILE A 125 -6.99 30.40 7.84
N ILE A 126 -6.92 30.93 6.62
CA ILE A 126 -6.58 30.14 5.43
C ILE A 126 -5.22 29.48 5.63
N MET A 127 -4.19 30.23 6.03
CA MET A 127 -2.85 29.71 6.30
C MET A 127 -2.87 28.55 7.31
N CYS A 128 -3.62 28.68 8.41
CA CYS A 128 -3.78 27.63 9.42
C CYS A 128 -4.49 26.37 8.87
N ILE A 129 -5.50 26.51 8.00
CA ILE A 129 -6.20 25.37 7.38
C ILE A 129 -5.26 24.53 6.51
N TRP A 130 -4.32 25.18 5.81
CA TRP A 130 -3.32 24.50 5.00
C TRP A 130 -2.17 23.93 5.84
N LEU A 131 -1.71 24.65 6.87
CA LEU A 131 -0.66 24.19 7.79
C LEU A 131 -1.08 23.00 8.66
N ALA A 132 -2.30 23.02 9.20
CA ALA A 132 -2.82 21.96 10.05
C ALA A 132 -3.22 20.68 9.27
N SER A 133 -2.93 20.60 7.98
CA SER A 133 -3.42 19.53 7.12
C SER A 133 -2.52 18.30 7.00
N ASP A 134 -1.33 18.30 7.61
CA ASP A 134 -0.32 17.25 7.39
C ASP A 134 -0.45 15.98 8.26
N ASP A 135 -1.45 15.89 9.15
CA ASP A 135 -1.64 14.66 9.93
C ASP A 135 -2.77 13.81 9.38
N GLN A 136 -2.38 12.94 8.45
CA GLN A 136 -3.09 11.69 8.23
C GLN A 136 -2.17 10.54 8.61
N GLN A 137 -2.34 10.06 9.85
CA GLN A 137 -2.01 8.69 10.18
C GLN A 137 -2.74 7.78 9.19
N GLU A 138 -1.99 7.24 8.23
CA GLU A 138 -2.46 6.13 7.43
C GLU A 138 -2.72 4.96 8.37
N MET A 139 -3.99 4.60 8.53
CA MET A 139 -4.38 3.43 9.29
C MET A 139 -3.82 2.19 8.59
N ASP A 140 -2.95 1.46 9.28
CA ASP A 140 -2.18 0.38 8.68
C ASP A 140 -3.07 -0.73 8.10
N ILE A 141 -2.92 -0.94 6.80
CA ILE A 141 -3.37 -2.15 6.12
C ILE A 141 -2.37 -3.23 6.55
N PRO A 142 -2.81 -4.42 6.99
CA PRO A 142 -1.92 -5.50 7.40
C PRO A 142 -1.25 -6.16 6.19
N ASP A 143 -0.48 -5.39 5.41
CA ASP A 143 0.38 -5.87 4.31
C ASP A 143 1.70 -6.46 4.84
N GLY A 144 1.80 -6.71 6.15
CA GLY A 144 3.02 -7.16 6.84
C GLY A 144 4.18 -6.15 6.85
N ARG A 145 4.05 -5.02 6.15
CA ARG A 145 5.05 -3.95 6.07
C ARG A 145 4.93 -2.98 7.24
N VAL A 146 6.08 -2.52 7.71
CA VAL A 146 6.23 -1.60 8.83
C VAL A 146 6.39 -0.17 8.34
N ARG A 147 5.66 0.75 8.96
CA ARG A 147 5.75 2.19 8.67
C ARG A 147 7.04 2.77 9.25
N VAL A 148 7.74 3.58 8.46
CA VAL A 148 8.92 4.31 8.94
C VAL A 148 8.50 5.38 9.95
N PRO A 149 9.14 5.45 11.13
CA PRO A 149 8.87 6.50 12.11
C PRO A 149 9.07 7.90 11.52
N ASP A 150 8.12 8.81 11.75
CA ASP A 150 8.19 10.18 11.20
C ASP A 150 9.44 10.94 11.67
N ILE A 151 10.00 10.56 12.82
CA ILE A 151 11.26 11.11 13.34
C ILE A 151 12.48 10.82 12.45
N ALA A 152 12.40 9.82 11.55
CA ALA A 152 13.48 9.48 10.62
C ALA A 152 13.71 10.58 9.56
N ILE A 153 12.69 11.37 9.24
CA ILE A 153 12.74 12.46 8.25
C ILE A 153 13.67 13.59 8.75
N ASN A 154 13.59 13.88 10.05
CA ASN A 154 14.42 14.89 10.73
C ASN A 154 15.52 14.24 11.59
N ALA A 155 16.00 13.07 11.18
CA ALA A 155 16.95 12.26 11.94
C ALA A 155 18.23 13.01 12.32
N SER A 156 18.71 13.90 11.44
CA SER A 156 19.99 14.61 11.61
C SER A 156 20.06 15.46 12.88
N MET A 157 18.92 15.82 13.47
CA MET A 157 18.84 16.63 14.69
C MET A 157 18.69 15.80 15.98
N LEU A 158 18.57 14.48 15.86
CA LEU A 158 18.18 13.59 16.96
C LEU A 158 19.31 12.63 17.36
N ASN A 159 19.26 12.20 18.62
CA ASN A 159 20.17 11.19 19.14
C ASN A 159 19.88 9.82 18.50
N TYR A 160 20.92 9.13 18.02
CA TYR A 160 20.77 7.85 17.33
C TYR A 160 20.06 6.79 18.18
N LYS A 161 20.18 6.86 19.50
CA LYS A 161 19.48 5.96 20.43
C LYS A 161 17.97 6.13 20.37
N ALA A 162 17.49 7.37 20.29
CA ALA A 162 16.05 7.64 20.19
C ALA A 162 15.49 7.14 18.86
N ILE A 163 16.26 7.33 17.78
CA ILE A 163 15.91 6.80 16.45
C ILE A 163 15.86 5.29 16.48
N LYS A 164 16.90 4.64 17.04
CA LYS A 164 16.93 3.18 17.17
C LYS A 164 15.69 2.66 17.90
N VAL A 165 15.35 3.23 19.05
CA VAL A 165 14.16 2.83 19.82
C VAL A 165 12.88 3.01 19.00
N ALA A 166 12.75 4.09 18.22
CA ALA A 166 11.57 4.29 17.39
C ALA A 166 11.46 3.22 16.29
N PHE A 167 12.57 2.87 15.63
CA PHE A 167 12.59 1.80 14.63
C PHE A 167 12.33 0.41 15.25
N ASP A 168 12.92 0.13 16.41
CA ASP A 168 12.65 -1.09 17.19
C ASP A 168 11.14 -1.16 17.55
N SER A 169 10.57 -0.07 18.04
CA SER A 169 9.15 0.00 18.44
C SER A 169 8.17 -0.06 17.26
N ALA A 170 8.61 0.34 16.07
CA ALA A 170 7.82 0.22 14.85
C ALA A 170 7.75 -1.23 14.34
N GLY A 171 8.73 -2.08 14.70
CA GLY A 171 8.78 -3.49 14.29
C GLY A 171 9.84 -3.81 13.24
N PHE A 172 10.88 -2.97 13.10
CA PHE A 172 12.04 -3.30 12.26
C PHE A 172 12.98 -4.26 12.99
N ASN A 173 13.38 -5.33 12.32
CA ASN A 173 14.19 -6.41 12.90
C ASN A 173 15.68 -6.29 12.54
N ASN A 174 16.01 -5.52 11.50
CA ASN A 174 17.34 -5.45 10.91
C ASN A 174 17.92 -4.03 10.97
N ILE A 175 18.29 -3.60 12.18
CA ILE A 175 18.80 -2.24 12.44
C ILE A 175 20.29 -2.29 12.77
N LYS A 176 21.11 -1.58 11.98
CA LYS A 176 22.55 -1.44 12.17
C LYS A 176 22.92 0.01 12.48
N CYS A 177 23.61 0.22 13.60
CA CYS A 177 24.15 1.53 13.97
C CYS A 177 25.64 1.59 13.56
N VAL A 178 26.02 2.57 12.74
CA VAL A 178 27.38 2.74 12.23
C VAL A 178 27.97 4.06 12.77
N PRO A 179 29.03 3.99 13.58
CA PRO A 179 29.72 5.19 14.05
C PRO A 179 30.57 5.82 12.94
N LEU A 180 30.43 7.13 12.74
CA LEU A 180 31.36 7.96 12.00
C LEU A 180 32.50 8.33 12.93
N GLY A 181 33.68 7.78 12.64
CA GLY A 181 34.94 8.15 13.29
C GLY A 181 35.58 9.32 12.55
N ASN A 182 35.16 10.55 12.86
CA ASN A 182 35.93 11.80 12.65
C ASN A 182 35.03 13.00 12.97
N ILE A 183 34.82 13.27 14.25
CA ILE A 183 34.38 14.61 14.67
C ILE A 183 35.66 15.43 14.79
N THR A 184 36.05 16.11 13.72
CA THR A 184 37.21 17.02 13.73
C THR A 184 36.95 18.16 14.73
N PHE A 185 37.99 18.65 15.40
CA PHE A 185 37.92 19.74 16.38
C PHE A 185 37.19 20.99 15.84
N LEU A 186 37.22 21.23 14.53
CA LEU A 186 36.50 22.30 13.83
C LEU A 186 34.98 22.08 13.67
N THR A 187 34.49 20.83 13.67
CA THR A 187 33.05 20.48 13.61
C THR A 187 32.40 20.33 15.00
N GLY A 188 33.18 20.42 16.08
CA GLY A 188 32.75 20.16 17.46
C GLY A 188 31.85 21.22 18.13
N TRP A 189 31.74 22.44 17.58
CA TRP A 189 30.82 23.45 18.12
C TRP A 189 29.35 23.20 17.69
N LEU A 190 29.12 22.60 16.51
CA LEU A 190 27.76 22.34 15.99
C LEU A 190 27.28 20.90 16.25
N LEU A 191 28.17 19.91 16.19
CA LEU A 191 27.79 18.49 16.25
C LEU A 191 28.00 17.92 17.64
N LYS A 192 26.90 17.58 18.32
CA LYS A 192 26.93 16.90 19.61
C LYS A 192 27.33 15.43 19.44
N PRO A 193 28.07 14.83 20.38
CA PRO A 193 28.35 13.40 20.35
C PRO A 193 27.04 12.60 20.38
N ASN A 194 27.00 11.45 19.71
CA ASN A 194 25.81 10.57 19.58
C ASN A 194 24.65 11.17 18.76
N MET A 195 24.92 12.21 17.97
CA MET A 195 23.94 12.78 17.05
C MET A 195 23.92 11.98 15.74
N THR A 196 22.74 11.75 15.19
CA THR A 196 22.59 11.01 13.93
C THR A 196 22.97 11.91 12.76
N GLU A 197 23.66 11.36 11.76
CA GLU A 197 23.91 12.04 10.49
C GLU A 197 22.80 11.71 9.49
N SER A 198 22.53 10.41 9.31
CA SER A 198 21.57 9.94 8.33
C SER A 198 21.00 8.58 8.70
N VAL A 199 19.79 8.33 8.22
CA VAL A 199 19.12 7.03 8.30
C VAL A 199 18.85 6.58 6.87
N THR A 200 19.24 5.36 6.54
CA THR A 200 18.97 4.74 5.24
C THR A 200 18.26 3.42 5.42
N ILE A 201 17.34 3.10 4.52
CA ILE A 201 16.61 1.83 4.49
C ILE A 201 16.88 1.22 3.11
N ASN A 202 17.44 0.01 3.07
CA ASN A 202 17.90 -0.65 1.84
C ASN A 202 18.83 0.24 0.98
N GLY A 203 19.65 1.08 1.62
CA GLY A 203 20.60 1.97 0.95
C GLY A 203 20.00 3.28 0.40
N LYS A 204 18.69 3.50 0.51
CA LYS A 204 18.04 4.77 0.14
C LYS A 204 17.84 5.63 1.39
N LYS A 205 18.10 6.94 1.29
CA LYS A 205 17.75 7.88 2.36
C LYS A 205 16.23 7.98 2.45
N VAL A 206 15.73 8.04 3.67
CA VAL A 206 14.31 8.29 3.93
C VAL A 206 14.05 9.78 3.70
N ILE A 207 13.16 10.11 2.77
CA ILE A 207 12.83 11.49 2.41
C ILE A 207 11.33 11.77 2.55
N THR A 208 10.51 10.72 2.48
CA THR A 208 9.04 10.86 2.43
C THR A 208 8.39 10.34 3.71
N LYS A 209 7.45 11.12 4.27
CA LYS A 209 6.60 10.72 5.40
C LYS A 209 5.69 9.56 4.96
N GLY A 210 5.54 8.55 5.82
CA GLY A 210 4.62 7.44 5.58
C GLY A 210 5.15 6.31 4.68
N GLU A 211 6.44 6.31 4.30
CA GLU A 211 7.02 5.15 3.60
C GLU A 211 6.91 3.87 4.44
N LYS A 212 6.65 2.75 3.75
CA LYS A 212 6.52 1.42 4.35
C LYS A 212 7.54 0.46 3.76
N PHE A 213 8.15 -0.34 4.61
CA PHE A 213 9.16 -1.32 4.22
C PHE A 213 8.89 -2.66 4.90
N ASP A 214 9.48 -3.74 4.38
CA ASP A 214 9.44 -5.03 5.05
C ASP A 214 10.11 -4.94 6.44
N PRO A 215 9.63 -5.69 7.46
CA PRO A 215 10.23 -5.70 8.80
C PRO A 215 11.74 -6.01 8.80
N ASP A 216 12.17 -6.83 7.84
CA ASP A 216 13.56 -7.28 7.70
C ASP A 216 14.43 -6.35 6.83
N ALA A 217 13.85 -5.25 6.31
CA ALA A 217 14.57 -4.27 5.53
C ALA A 217 15.77 -3.70 6.31
N LYS A 218 16.91 -3.56 5.62
CA LYS A 218 18.16 -3.17 6.27
C LYS A 218 18.14 -1.69 6.60
N VAL A 219 17.96 -1.36 7.88
CA VAL A 219 18.04 0.00 8.41
C VAL A 219 19.48 0.27 8.84
N VAL A 220 20.11 1.31 8.28
CA VAL A 220 21.45 1.77 8.68
C VAL A 220 21.33 3.18 9.25
N ILE A 221 21.61 3.31 10.54
CA ILE A 221 21.66 4.56 11.27
C ILE A 221 23.12 4.97 11.42
N THR A 222 23.53 6.02 10.72
CA THR A 222 24.90 6.53 10.79
C THR A 222 24.95 7.69 11.79
N TYR A 223 25.88 7.65 12.74
CA TYR A 223 25.93 8.64 13.84
C TYR A 223 27.35 9.08 14.18
N TYR A 224 27.49 10.30 14.69
CA TYR A 224 28.78 10.84 15.10
C TYR A 224 29.24 10.24 16.43
N SER A 225 30.39 9.57 16.41
CA SER A 225 31.03 9.02 17.59
C SER A 225 32.33 9.76 17.90
N ARG A 226 32.64 9.93 19.19
CA ARG A 226 33.97 10.39 19.58
C ARG A 226 34.93 9.21 19.39
N SER A 227 35.91 9.37 18.50
CA SER A 227 37.01 8.42 18.33
C SER A 227 37.68 8.23 19.69
N GLU A 228 37.57 7.03 20.26
CA GLU A 228 38.52 6.57 21.27
C GLU A 228 39.82 6.27 20.54
N LYS A 229 40.88 7.00 20.88
CA LYS A 229 42.26 6.62 20.59
C LYS A 229 42.83 6.00 21.86
#